data_AF-A0A0K2UNV1-F1
#
_entry.id   AF-A0A0K2UNV1-F1
#
_cell.length_a   1.000
_cell.length_b   1.000
_cell.length_c   1.000
_cell.angle_alpha   90.00
_cell.angle_beta   90.00
_cell.angle_gamma   90.00
#
_symmetry.space_group_name_H-M   'P 1'
#
loop_
_entity.id
_entity.type
_entity.pdbx_description
1 polymer ?
#
loop_
_entity_poly.entity_id
_entity_poly.type
_entity_poly.pdbx_seq_one_letter_code
_entity_poly.pdbx_strand_id
1 'polypeptide(L)'
;RDEVRLFLMEHGSQLADHLNDPAWITRLAYLSCIFEKLNGLNLALQGENTNILSMNDKICAFKRKLECWSGQVRMGSLEMFSELDEFIEENALSVKTVQK
;
A
#
# COMPACT_ATOMS: atom_id res chain seq x y z
N ARG A 1 14.12 4.85 7.27
CA ARG A 1 13.32 6.10 7.02
C ARG A 1 14.18 7.31 7.34
N ASP A 2 14.77 7.32 8.53
CA ASP A 2 15.51 8.45 9.04
C ASP A 2 16.81 8.68 8.24
N GLU A 3 17.41 7.61 7.70
CA GLU A 3 18.60 7.68 6.83
C GLU A 3 18.29 8.39 5.51
N VAL A 4 17.18 8.01 4.85
CA VAL A 4 16.73 8.63 3.59
C VAL A 4 16.38 10.10 3.82
N ARG A 5 15.74 10.40 4.96
CA ARG A 5 15.43 11.78 5.35
C ARG A 5 16.70 12.60 5.56
N LEU A 6 17.66 12.09 6.33
CA LEU A 6 18.95 12.76 6.57
C LEU A 6 19.69 13.03 5.26
N PHE A 7 19.77 12.03 4.39
CA PHE A 7 20.36 12.18 3.06
C PHE A 7 19.68 13.30 2.26
N LEU A 8 18.34 13.35 2.24
CA LEU A 8 17.61 14.41 1.53
C LEU A 8 17.81 15.80 2.15
N MET A 9 17.91 15.89 3.48
CA MET A 9 18.19 17.14 4.19
C MET A 9 19.60 17.66 3.87
N GLU A 10 20.60 16.79 3.87
CA GLU A 10 21.98 17.15 3.51
C GLU A 10 22.10 17.73 2.09
N HIS A 11 21.21 17.30 1.18
CA HIS A 11 21.17 17.78 -0.20
C HIS A 11 20.17 18.92 -0.44
N GLY A 12 19.57 19.48 0.63
CA GLY A 12 18.62 20.60 0.53
C GLY A 12 17.32 20.27 -0.21
N SER A 13 16.92 19.00 -0.26
CA SER A 13 15.71 18.57 -0.94
C SER A 13 14.46 18.78 -0.09
N GLN A 14 13.44 19.40 -0.68
CA GLN A 14 12.11 19.58 -0.05
C GLN A 14 11.40 18.25 0.22
N LEU A 15 11.83 17.14 -0.39
CA LEU A 15 11.30 15.82 -0.11
C LEU A 15 11.58 15.36 1.33
N ALA A 16 12.59 15.92 1.99
CA ALA A 16 12.86 15.63 3.40
C ALA A 16 11.68 16.03 4.31
N ASP A 17 10.96 17.11 3.97
CA ASP A 17 9.82 17.60 4.75
C ASP A 17 8.66 16.60 4.73
N HIS A 18 8.44 15.94 3.60
CA HIS A 18 7.43 14.89 3.47
C HIS A 18 7.70 13.68 4.36
N LEU A 19 8.97 13.38 4.64
CA LEU A 19 9.36 12.31 5.58
C LEU A 19 9.24 12.72 7.05
N ASN A 20 8.80 13.96 7.35
CA ASN A 20 8.33 14.38 8.66
C ASN A 20 6.80 14.53 8.74
N ASP A 21 6.06 14.40 7.62
CA ASP A 21 4.60 14.47 7.57
C ASP A 21 4.01 13.04 7.72
N PRO A 22 3.44 12.69 8.89
CA PRO A 22 2.85 11.36 9.10
C PRO A 22 1.73 11.05 8.10
N ALA A 23 0.99 12.07 7.65
CA ALA A 23 -0.08 11.88 6.69
C ALA A 23 0.46 11.51 5.30
N TRP A 24 1.57 12.13 4.89
CA TRP A 24 2.25 11.78 3.66
C TRP A 24 2.86 10.38 3.72
N ILE A 25 3.53 10.04 4.83
CA ILE A 25 4.10 8.72 5.05
C ILE A 25 3.02 7.64 4.99
N THR A 26 1.86 7.89 5.59
CA THR A 26 0.72 6.94 5.56
C THR A 26 0.25 6.68 4.13
N ARG A 27 0.16 7.73 3.29
CA ARG A 27 -0.19 7.57 1.87
C ARG A 27 0.87 6.78 1.10
N LEU A 28 2.15 7.03 1.39
CA LEU A 28 3.25 6.28 0.78
C LEU A 28 3.22 4.80 1.19
N ALA A 29 3.02 4.51 2.48
CA ALA A 29 2.91 3.16 3.00
C ALA A 29 1.72 2.42 2.37
N TYR A 30 0.55 3.07 2.28
CA TYR A 30 -0.61 2.53 1.57
C TYR A 30 -0.30 2.17 0.11
N LEU A 31 0.39 3.04 -0.61
CA LEU A 31 0.81 2.77 -1.99
C LEU A 31 1.77 1.56 -2.06
N SER A 32 2.72 1.47 -1.12
CA SER A 32 3.62 0.33 -1.01
C SER A 32 2.86 -0.99 -0.79
N CYS A 33 1.88 -1.00 0.10
CA CYS A 33 1.04 -2.18 0.34
C CYS A 33 0.26 -2.59 -0.93
N ILE A 34 -0.26 -1.63 -1.70
CA ILE A 34 -0.93 -1.90 -2.99
C ILE A 34 0.05 -2.52 -3.99
N PHE A 35 1.27 -1.98 -4.10
CA PHE A 35 2.31 -2.54 -4.96
C PHE A 35 2.72 -3.95 -4.56
N GLU A 36 2.78 -4.25 -3.27
CA GLU A 36 3.04 -5.61 -2.78
C GLU A 36 1.96 -6.59 -3.26
N LYS A 37 0.67 -6.23 -3.14
CA LYS A 37 -0.44 -7.08 -3.64
C LYS A 37 -0.37 -7.25 -5.15
N LEU A 38 -0.04 -6.20 -5.90
CA LEU A 38 0.15 -6.26 -7.35
C LEU A 38 1.33 -7.15 -7.73
N ASN A 39 2.43 -7.06 -7.00
CA ASN A 39 3.58 -7.93 -7.20
C ASN A 39 3.22 -9.40 -6.92
N GLY A 40 2.45 -9.67 -5.87
CA GLY A 40 1.91 -11.00 -5.59
C GLY A 40 1.05 -11.55 -6.74
N LEU A 41 0.19 -10.73 -7.34
CA LEU A 41 -0.55 -11.10 -8.55
C LEU A 41 0.40 -11.37 -9.72
N ASN A 42 1.37 -10.48 -9.96
CA ASN A 42 2.32 -10.59 -11.05
C ASN A 42 3.12 -11.90 -10.96
N LEU A 43 3.64 -12.25 -9.78
CA LEU A 43 4.30 -13.53 -9.53
C LEU A 43 3.37 -14.72 -9.78
N ALA A 44 2.10 -14.64 -9.33
CA ALA A 44 1.12 -15.68 -9.57
C ALA A 44 0.78 -15.88 -11.06
N LEU A 45 1.02 -14.87 -11.91
CA LEU A 45 0.81 -14.94 -13.36
C LEU A 45 2.06 -15.41 -14.12
N GLN A 46 3.27 -15.27 -13.57
CA GLN A 46 4.54 -15.58 -14.24
C GLN A 46 5.04 -17.02 -14.03
N GLY A 47 4.33 -17.86 -13.28
CA GLY A 47 4.75 -19.24 -12.97
C GLY A 47 4.61 -20.22 -14.14
N GLU A 48 5.38 -21.31 -14.12
CA GLU A 48 5.20 -22.43 -15.04
C GLU A 48 3.83 -23.11 -14.81
N ASN A 49 3.26 -23.73 -15.86
CA ASN A 49 1.95 -24.42 -15.84
C ASN A 49 0.69 -23.55 -15.64
N THR A 50 0.75 -22.24 -15.88
CA THR A 50 -0.46 -21.41 -15.96
C THR A 50 -1.05 -21.42 -17.36
N ASN A 51 -2.34 -21.74 -17.48
CA ASN A 51 -3.11 -21.58 -18.72
C ASN A 51 -3.99 -20.32 -18.68
N ILE A 52 -4.50 -19.90 -19.84
CA ILE A 52 -5.29 -18.67 -20.01
C ILE A 52 -6.49 -18.63 -19.05
N LEU A 53 -7.18 -19.76 -18.84
CA LEU A 53 -8.33 -19.83 -17.94
C LEU A 53 -7.91 -19.55 -16.49
N SER A 54 -6.84 -20.21 -16.03
CA SER A 54 -6.31 -20.01 -14.68
C SER A 54 -5.77 -18.58 -14.44
N MET A 55 -5.17 -17.95 -15.47
CA MET A 55 -4.73 -16.55 -15.39
C MET A 55 -5.92 -15.61 -15.29
N ASN A 56 -6.95 -15.85 -16.11
CA ASN A 56 -8.18 -15.08 -16.08
C ASN A 56 -8.87 -15.18 -14.71
N ASP A 57 -8.92 -16.37 -14.11
CA ASP A 57 -9.48 -16.57 -12.77
C ASP A 57 -8.69 -15.79 -11.70
N LYS A 58 -7.36 -15.81 -11.75
CA LYS A 58 -6.49 -15.03 -10.85
C LYS A 58 -6.75 -13.53 -10.98
N ILE A 59 -6.84 -13.01 -12.20
CA ILE A 59 -7.14 -11.59 -12.45
C ILE A 59 -8.55 -11.23 -11.94
N CYS A 60 -9.55 -12.06 -12.24
CA CYS A 60 -10.92 -11.85 -11.77
C CYS A 60 -11.02 -11.86 -10.24
N ALA A 61 -10.35 -12.81 -9.59
CA ALA A 61 -10.27 -12.87 -8.13
C ALA A 61 -9.57 -11.65 -7.56
N PHE A 62 -8.49 -11.17 -8.18
CA PHE A 62 -7.80 -9.96 -7.74
C PHE A 62 -8.68 -8.70 -7.86
N LYS A 63 -9.43 -8.54 -8.96
CA LYS A 63 -10.40 -7.45 -9.10
C LYS A 63 -11.44 -7.45 -7.97
N ARG A 64 -11.99 -8.61 -7.65
CA ARG A 64 -12.93 -8.77 -6.52
C ARG A 64 -12.29 -8.43 -5.17
N LYS A 65 -11.01 -8.77 -4.97
CA LYS A 65 -10.26 -8.36 -3.79
C LYS A 65 -10.12 -6.85 -3.70
N LEU A 66 -9.79 -6.17 -4.80
CA LEU A 66 -9.71 -4.69 -4.85
C LEU A 66 -11.05 -4.04 -4.49
N GLU A 67 -12.16 -4.56 -5.02
CA GLU A 67 -13.51 -4.08 -4.69
C GLU A 67 -13.82 -4.24 -3.20
N CYS A 68 -13.49 -5.40 -2.63
CA CYS A 68 -13.65 -5.68 -1.20
C CYS A 68 -12.79 -4.73 -0.34
N TRP A 69 -11.50 -4.61 -0.65
CA TRP A 69 -10.58 -3.75 0.08
C TRP A 69 -10.99 -2.28 -0.01
N SER A 70 -11.44 -1.82 -1.18
CA SER A 70 -12.01 -0.47 -1.34
C SER A 70 -13.23 -0.25 -0.43
N GLY A 71 -14.09 -1.27 -0.28
CA GLY A 71 -15.21 -1.25 0.66
C GLY A 71 -14.75 -1.13 2.12
N GLN A 72 -13.78 -1.95 2.54
CA GLN A 72 -13.23 -1.92 3.89
C GLN A 72 -12.55 -0.59 4.22
N VAL A 73 -11.75 -0.07 3.29
CA VAL A 73 -11.12 1.26 3.42
C VAL A 73 -12.19 2.32 3.65
N ARG A 74 -13.29 2.32 2.88
CA ARG A 74 -14.41 3.27 3.07
C ARG A 74 -15.09 3.14 4.45
N MET A 75 -15.14 1.93 5.00
CA MET A 75 -15.64 1.66 6.35
C MET A 75 -14.63 2.02 7.45
N GLY A 76 -13.42 2.45 7.08
CA GLY A 76 -12.37 2.85 8.02
C GLY A 76 -11.50 1.70 8.52
N SER A 77 -11.48 0.56 7.81
CA SER A 77 -10.67 -0.61 8.16
C SER A 77 -9.57 -0.85 7.13
N LEU A 78 -8.35 -1.13 7.60
CA LEU A 78 -7.20 -1.52 6.78
C LEU A 78 -6.66 -2.91 7.13
N GLU A 79 -7.51 -3.82 7.65
CA GLU A 79 -7.12 -5.18 8.05
C GLU A 79 -6.36 -5.98 6.98
N MET A 80 -6.58 -5.68 5.69
CA MET A 80 -5.85 -6.33 4.57
C MET A 80 -4.37 -5.92 4.47
N PHE A 81 -4.00 -4.88 5.19
CA PHE A 81 -2.68 -4.26 5.31
C PHE A 81 -2.30 -4.13 6.79
N SER A 82 -2.12 -5.26 7.48
CA SER A 82 -1.88 -5.29 8.94
C SER A 82 -0.77 -4.36 9.42
N GLU A 83 0.36 -4.30 8.70
CA GLU A 83 1.47 -3.41 9.05
C GLU A 83 1.09 -1.92 8.95
N LEU A 84 0.21 -1.57 8.00
CA LEU A 84 -0.29 -0.21 7.84
C LEU A 84 -1.34 0.13 8.90
N ASP A 85 -2.18 -0.84 9.25
CA ASP A 85 -3.20 -0.68 10.29
C ASP A 85 -2.53 -0.42 11.65
N GLU A 86 -1.55 -1.25 12.03
CA GLU A 86 -0.70 -1.06 13.20
C GLU A 86 0.01 0.31 13.17
N PHE A 87 0.59 0.69 12.03
CA PHE A 87 1.25 2.00 11.88
C PHE A 87 0.29 3.17 12.11
N ILE A 88 -0.94 3.10 11.60
CA ILE A 88 -1.95 4.15 11.78
C ILE A 88 -2.36 4.25 13.25
N GLU A 89 -2.55 3.12 13.93
CA GLU A 89 -2.89 3.07 15.36
C GLU A 89 -1.77 3.66 16.23
N GLU A 90 -0.52 3.25 16.02
CA GLU A 90 0.65 3.73 16.77
C GLU A 90 0.88 5.23 16.64
N ASN A 91 0.56 5.80 15.46
CA ASN A 91 0.76 7.22 15.17
C ASN A 91 -0.51 8.06 15.39
N ALA A 92 -1.57 7.47 15.95
CA ALA A 92 -2.87 8.12 16.18
C ALA A 92 -3.45 8.81 14.93
N LEU A 93 -3.24 8.20 13.76
CA LEU A 93 -3.68 8.71 12.48
C LEU A 93 -5.10 8.20 12.14
N SER A 94 -5.72 8.77 11.11
CA SER A 94 -7.02 8.31 10.63
C SER A 94 -6.87 7.63 9.27
N VAL A 95 -7.62 6.55 9.04
CA VAL A 95 -7.77 5.90 7.73
C VAL A 95 -8.26 6.89 6.65
N LYS A 96 -8.93 7.98 7.04
CA LYS A 96 -9.28 9.08 6.11
C LYS A 96 -8.08 9.67 5.36
N THR A 97 -6.88 9.52 5.92
CA THR A 97 -5.62 10.01 5.34
C THR A 97 -5.28 9.35 4.00
N VAL A 98 -5.75 8.11 3.78
CA VAL A 98 -5.55 7.36 2.53
C VAL A 98 -6.75 7.46 1.57
N GLN A 99 -7.83 8.13 1.97
CA GLN A 99 -9.07 8.29 1.19
C GLN A 99 -9.15 9.60 0.40
N LYS A 100 -8.09 10.43 0.44
CA LYS A 100 -8.05 11.76 -0.19
C LYS A 100 -7.65 11.72 -1.65
#